data_AF-A0A818FC06-F1
#
_entry.id   AF-A0A818FC06-F1
#
_cell.length_a   1.000
_cell.length_b   1.000
_cell.length_c   1.000
_cell.angle_alpha   90.00
_cell.angle_beta   90.00
_cell.angle_gamma   90.00
#
_symmetry.space_group_name_H-M   'P 1'
#
loop_
_entity.id
_entity.type
_entity.pdbx_description
1 polymer ?
#
loop_
_entity_poly.entity_id
_entity_poly.type
_entity_poly.pdbx_seq_one_letter_code
_entity_poly.pdbx_strand_id
1 'polypeptide(L)' 'RPNPQYHIGELVLIKVMDKSSKFQEQFEGPYRIIEQKGPSTFVVKIESPEEDDNPDYVKQVTICDMRHVITRDI' A
#
# COMPACT_ATOMS: atom_id res chain seq x y z
N ARG A 1 2.12 -0.21 -17.99
CA ARG A 1 3.12 -1.30 -18.15
C ARG A 1 2.45 -2.60 -17.70
N PRO A 2 2.63 -3.72 -18.41
CA PRO A 2 2.03 -5.00 -18.01
C PRO A 2 2.63 -5.43 -16.67
N ASN A 3 1.76 -5.74 -15.69
CA ASN A 3 2.03 -6.19 -14.31
C ASN A 3 3.40 -5.79 -13.71
N PRO A 4 3.48 -4.69 -12.94
CA PRO A 4 4.64 -4.48 -12.07
C PRO A 4 4.84 -5.70 -11.15
N GLN A 5 6.03 -6.29 -11.19
CA GLN A 5 6.44 -7.30 -10.23
C GLN A 5 6.94 -6.56 -8.99
N TYR A 6 6.28 -6.81 -7.86
CA TYR A 6 6.63 -6.23 -6.56
C TYR A 6 7.40 -7.25 -5.74
N HIS A 7 8.45 -6.81 -5.06
CA HIS A 7 9.35 -7.62 -4.26
C HIS A 7 9.35 -7.15 -2.80
N ILE A 8 9.65 -8.09 -1.90
CA ILE A 8 9.86 -7.78 -0.49
C ILE A 8 11.06 -6.82 -0.36
N GLY A 9 10.90 -5.76 0.43
CA GLY A 9 11.88 -4.70 0.62
C GLY A 9 11.69 -3.48 -0.28
N GLU A 10 10.88 -3.58 -1.35
CA GLU A 10 10.60 -2.44 -2.24
C GLU A 10 9.72 -1.39 -1.56
N LEU A 11 9.97 -0.14 -1.95
CA LEU A 11 9.16 1.01 -1.55
C LEU A 11 8.05 1.26 -2.56
N VAL A 12 6.83 1.40 -2.04
CA VAL A 12 5.62 1.58 -2.83
C VAL A 12 4.76 2.71 -2.27
N LEU A 13 3.99 3.34 -3.17
CA LEU A 13 2.90 4.24 -2.82
C LEU A 13 1.58 3.49 -3.02
N ILE A 14 0.67 3.63 -2.07
CA ILE A 14 -0.64 3.00 -2.12
C ILE A 14 -1.65 4.01 -2.64
N LYS A 15 -2.32 3.69 -3.74
CA LYS A 15 -3.45 4.50 -4.22
C LYS A 15 -4.69 4.22 -3.38
N VAL A 16 -5.21 5.25 -2.71
CA VAL A 16 -6.46 5.18 -1.94
C VAL A 16 -7.59 5.71 -2.81
N MET A 17 -8.62 4.88 -3.00
CA MET A 17 -9.85 5.31 -3.66
C MET A 17 -10.87 5.70 -2.60
N ASP A 18 -11.04 6.99 -2.37
CA ASP A 18 -12.17 7.50 -1.62
C ASP A 18 -13.44 7.42 -2.50
N LYS A 19 -14.43 6.64 -2.07
CA LYS A 19 -15.71 6.48 -2.79
C LYS A 19 -16.49 7.80 -2.91
N SER A 20 -16.14 8.80 -2.10
CA SER A 20 -16.83 10.09 -2.04
C SER A 20 -16.19 11.19 -2.90
N SER A 21 -14.93 11.03 -3.32
CA SER A 21 -14.20 12.07 -4.07
C SER A 21 -14.03 11.70 -5.55
N LYS A 22 -14.76 12.39 -6.43
CA LYS A 22 -14.62 12.23 -7.89
C LYS A 22 -13.39 12.91 -8.49
N PHE A 23 -12.60 13.64 -7.68
CA PHE A 23 -11.65 14.63 -8.19
C PHE A 23 -10.20 14.49 -7.73
N GLN A 24 -9.84 13.51 -6.90
CA GLN A 24 -8.43 13.33 -6.55
C GLN A 24 -8.07 11.87 -6.28
N GLU A 25 -7.20 11.34 -7.13
CA GLU A 25 -6.45 10.12 -6.84
C GLU A 25 -5.46 10.45 -5.72
N GLN A 26 -5.70 9.95 -4.51
CA GLN A 26 -4.79 10.13 -3.38
C GLN A 26 -3.85 8.94 -3.29
N PHE A 27 -2.57 9.22 -3.03
CA PHE A 27 -1.55 8.20 -2.79
C PHE A 27 -1.01 8.37 -1.38
N GLU A 28 -0.94 7.28 -0.62
CA GLU A 28 -0.34 7.21 0.72
C GLU A 28 1.05 6.57 0.63
N GLY A 29 1.99 7.00 1.48
CA GLY A 29 3.31 6.38 1.64
C GLY A 29 4.44 7.39 1.85
N PRO A 30 5.72 6.95 1.77
CA PRO A 30 6.19 5.66 1.26
C PRO A 30 5.98 4.49 2.24
N TYR A 31 5.68 3.31 1.68
CA TYR A 31 5.60 2.05 2.43
C TYR A 31 6.62 1.05 1.91
N ARG A 32 7.21 0.24 2.80
CA ARG A 32 8.05 -0.90 2.44
C ARG A 32 7.25 -2.19 2.48
N ILE A 33 7.36 -3.03 1.45
CA ILE A 33 6.79 -4.38 1.44
C ILE A 33 7.59 -5.26 2.39
N ILE A 34 6.94 -5.86 3.38
CA ILE A 34 7.58 -6.76 4.36
C ILE A 34 7.19 -8.22 4.17
N GLU A 35 6.03 -8.49 3.58
CA GLU A 35 5.56 -9.86 3.33
C GLU A 35 4.62 -9.91 2.11
N GLN A 36 4.63 -11.03 1.39
CA GLN A 36 3.65 -11.34 0.34
C GLN A 36 2.77 -12.51 0.78
N LYS A 37 1.47 -12.25 0.98
CA LYS A 37 0.48 -13.28 1.38
C LYS A 37 -0.16 -13.98 0.19
N GLY A 38 -0.11 -13.38 -0.99
CA GLY A 38 -0.68 -13.92 -2.22
C GLY A 38 -0.11 -13.26 -3.47
N PRO A 39 -0.50 -13.71 -4.68
CA PRO A 39 0.04 -13.18 -5.93
C PRO A 39 -0.17 -11.68 -6.09
N SER A 40 -1.21 -11.13 -5.44
CA SER A 40 -1.57 -9.72 -5.50
C SER A 40 -1.76 -9.09 -4.11
N THR A 41 -1.40 -9.81 -3.04
CA THR A 41 -1.65 -9.36 -1.67
C THR A 41 -0.33 -9.25 -0.92
N PHE A 42 -0.08 -8.06 -0.39
CA PHE A 42 1.16 -7.69 0.28
C PHE A 42 0.86 -7.08 1.63
N VAL A 43 1.77 -7.29 2.57
CA VAL A 43 1.81 -6.60 3.85
C VAL A 43 2.90 -5.54 3.73
N VAL A 44 2.55 -4.31 4.03
CA VAL A 44 3.47 -3.17 3.94
C VAL A 44 3.56 -2.45 5.28
N LYS A 45 4.70 -1.82 5.54
CA LYS A 45 4.97 -1.00 6.73
C LYS A 45 5.37 0.41 6.31
N ILE A 46 4.88 1.43 7.00
CA ILE A 46 5.24 2.82 6.68
C ILE A 46 6.74 3.04 6.89
N GLU A 47 7.39 3.68 5.93
CA GLU A 47 8.78 4.14 6.05
C GLU A 47 8.74 5.64 6.40
N SER A 48 8.22 5.99 7.58
CA SER A 48 8.30 7.37 8.08
C SER A 48 9.47 7.51 9.06
N PRO A 49 10.36 8.48 8.84
CA PRO A 49 11.44 8.83 9.76
C PRO A 49 11.07 9.96 10.75
N GLU A 50 9.82 10.42 10.79
CA GLU A 50 9.41 11.56 11.62
C GLU A 50 8.41 11.14 12.71
N GLU A 51 8.97 11.07 13.92
CA GLU A 51 8.43 11.36 15.26
C GLU A 51 7.15 10.63 15.73
N ASP A 52 7.37 9.84 16.79
CA ASP A 52 6.48 9.54 17.93
C ASP A 52 4.99 9.23 17.68
N ASP A 53 4.57 8.07 18.19
CA ASP A 53 3.17 7.66 18.46
C ASP A 53 2.41 6.82 17.41
N ASN A 54 3.08 6.16 16.46
CA ASN A 54 2.45 5.03 15.75
C ASN A 54 3.39 3.83 15.65
N PRO A 55 3.34 2.89 16.61
CA PRO A 55 4.16 1.69 16.56
C PRO A 55 3.68 0.85 15.38
N ASP A 56 4.56 0.59 14.42
CA ASP A 56 4.34 -0.43 13.40
C ASP A 56 2.99 -0.32 12.67
N TYR A 57 2.72 0.82 12.00
CA TYR A 57 1.57 0.89 11.08
C TYR A 57 1.80 -0.06 9.90
N VAL A 58 1.28 -1.29 10.07
CA VAL A 58 1.33 -2.40 9.14
C VAL A 58 -0.03 -2.52 8.48
N LYS A 59 -0.04 -2.48 7.14
CA LYS A 59 -1.26 -2.48 6.33
C LYS A 59 -1.23 -3.65 5.37
N GLN A 60 -2.32 -4.40 5.27
CA GLN A 60 -2.49 -5.38 4.21
C GLN A 60 -3.13 -4.69 3.00
N VAL A 61 -2.50 -4.86 1.85
CA VAL A 61 -2.97 -4.32 0.58
C VAL A 61 -3.19 -5.43 -0.44
N THR A 62 -4.32 -5.39 -1.13
CA THR A 62 -4.61 -6.27 -2.24
C THR A 62 -4.74 -5.46 -3.52
N ILE A 63 -3.96 -5.82 -4.53
CA ILE A 63 -4.00 -5.27 -5.88
C ILE A 63 -5.11 -5.99 -6.63
N CYS A 64 -6.24 -5.33 -6.84
CA CYS A 64 -7.43 -5.98 -7.38
C CYS A 64 -7.55 -5.88 -8.91
N ASP A 65 -6.82 -5.00 -9.55
CA ASP A 65 -6.65 -4.94 -11.01
C ASP A 65 -5.51 -3.96 -11.29
N MET A 66 -4.97 -3.87 -12.52
CA MET A 66 -3.75 -3.10 -12.87
C MET A 66 -3.81 -1.56 -12.60
N ARG A 67 -4.78 -1.08 -11.82
CA ARG A 67 -5.01 0.32 -11.41
C ARG A 67 -5.58 0.49 -9.98
N HIS A 68 -5.76 -0.57 -9.18
CA HIS A 68 -6.56 -0.49 -7.95
C HIS A 68 -5.94 -1.25 -6.77
N VAL A 69 -5.78 -0.56 -5.64
CA VAL A 69 -5.39 -1.14 -4.35
C VAL A 69 -6.56 -1.05 -3.38
N ILE A 70 -6.97 -2.17 -2.80
CA ILE A 70 -7.95 -2.23 -1.71
C ILE A 70 -7.18 -2.44 -0.40
N THR A 71 -7.42 -1.53 0.55
CA THR A 71 -6.85 -1.56 1.89
C THR A 71 -7.88 -2.10 2.87
N ARG A 72 -7.46 -2.97 3.79
CA ARG A 72 -8.26 -3.46 4.93
C ARG A 72 -7.40 -3.37 6.19
N ASP A 73 -7.89 -2.69 7.22
CA ASP A 73 -7.30 -2.70 8.56
C ASP A 73 -7.52 -4.08 9.21
N ILE A 74 -6.51 -4.55 9.95
CA ILE A 74 -6.47 -5.81 10.70
C ILE A 74 -6.25 -5.55 12.18
#